data_AF-A0A6N3K4X5-F1
#
_entry.id   AF-A0A6N3K4X5-F1
#
_cell.length_a   1.000
_cell.length_b   1.000
_cell.length_c   1.000
_cell.angle_alpha   90.00
_cell.angle_beta   90.00
_cell.angle_gamma   90.00
#
_symmetry.space_group_name_H-M   'P 1'
#
loop_
_entity.id
_entity.type
_entity.pdbx_description
1 polymer ?
#
loop_
_entity_poly.entity_id
_entity_poly.type
_entity_poly.pdbx_seq_one_letter_code
_entity_poly.pdbx_strand_id
1 'polypeptide(L)'
;MTGGRWLVASTVLGRPVTDDESYPHICRWMLAAADALSGRPVYLLRRDCAACAQERHERTHRQPDPAGGAVVDLAVARARRTTRRERPVA
;
A
#
# COMPACT_ATOMS: atom_id res chain seq x y z
N MET A 1 23.34 6.80 -19.33
CA MET A 1 22.06 6.12 -19.06
C MET A 1 21.38 6.87 -17.95
N THR A 2 20.37 7.69 -18.26
CA THR A 2 19.59 8.37 -17.22
C THR A 2 18.57 7.36 -16.71
N GLY A 3 18.87 6.73 -15.57
CA GLY A 3 17.88 5.95 -14.81
C GLY A 3 16.65 6.79 -14.51
N GLY A 4 15.50 6.14 -14.38
CA GLY A 4 14.29 6.78 -13.88
C GLY A 4 14.52 7.38 -12.49
N ARG A 5 13.76 8.42 -12.16
CA ARG A 5 13.82 9.04 -10.83
C ARG A 5 12.49 8.90 -10.10
N TRP A 6 12.55 8.57 -8.82
CA TRP A 6 11.36 8.53 -7.98
C TRP A 6 10.99 9.95 -7.56
N LEU A 7 10.09 10.60 -8.32
CA LEU A 7 9.70 12.00 -8.11
C LEU A 7 9.22 12.27 -6.68
N VAL A 8 8.22 11.52 -6.22
CA VAL A 8 7.63 11.73 -4.88
C VAL A 8 8.63 11.43 -3.77
N ALA A 9 9.42 10.35 -3.90
CA ALA A 9 10.43 10.03 -2.90
C ALA A 9 11.55 11.08 -2.85
N SER A 10 11.94 11.62 -4.00
CA SER A 10 12.96 12.67 -4.08
C SER A 10 12.47 13.95 -3.40
N THR A 11 11.20 14.31 -3.60
CA THR A 11 10.58 15.45 -2.92
C THR A 11 10.51 15.22 -1.40
N VAL A 12 10.02 14.06 -0.96
CA VAL A 12 9.88 13.75 0.48
C VAL A 12 11.25 13.72 1.19
N LEU A 13 12.26 13.15 0.54
CA LEU A 13 13.59 12.96 1.13
C LEU A 13 14.53 14.14 0.90
N GLY A 14 14.14 15.15 0.12
CA GLY A 14 14.96 16.32 -0.19
C GLY A 14 16.26 16.00 -0.94
N ARG A 15 16.38 14.80 -1.53
CA ARG A 15 17.54 14.34 -2.29
C ARG A 15 17.09 13.54 -3.50
N PRO A 16 17.82 13.55 -4.63
CA PRO A 16 17.48 12.70 -5.76
C PRO A 16 17.51 11.23 -5.36
N VAL A 17 16.44 10.51 -5.71
CA VAL A 17 16.35 9.05 -5.55
C VAL A 17 16.19 8.44 -6.94
N THR A 18 17.16 7.63 -7.32
CA THR A 18 17.23 6.94 -8.60
C THR A 18 16.47 5.61 -8.56
N ASP A 19 16.09 5.08 -9.71
CA ASP A 19 15.33 3.83 -9.86
C ASP A 19 16.18 2.56 -9.76
N ASP A 20 17.51 2.72 -9.70
CA ASP A 20 18.49 1.67 -9.45
C ASP A 20 18.42 1.06 -8.03
N GLU A 21 17.71 1.70 -7.09
CA GLU A 21 17.50 1.19 -5.74
C GLU A 21 16.06 0.71 -5.48
N SER A 22 15.91 -0.18 -4.49
CA SER A 22 14.59 -0.62 -3.99
C SER A 22 13.73 0.58 -3.59
N TYR A 23 12.42 0.52 -3.84
CA TYR A 23 11.48 1.59 -3.49
C TYR A 23 11.70 2.04 -2.03
N PRO A 24 12.07 3.30 -1.77
CA PRO A 24 12.24 3.78 -0.41
C PRO A 24 10.90 3.84 0.31
N HIS A 25 10.91 3.51 1.60
CA HIS A 25 9.73 3.70 2.45
C HIS A 25 9.57 5.18 2.79
N ILE A 26 8.47 5.77 2.33
CA ILE A 26 8.07 7.16 2.66
C ILE A 26 6.82 7.20 3.54
N CYS A 27 6.26 6.05 3.89
CA CYS A 27 5.14 5.99 4.82
C CYS A 27 5.55 6.49 6.21
N ARG A 28 4.57 6.99 6.95
CA ARG A 28 4.72 7.63 8.27
C ARG A 28 5.41 8.99 8.25
N TRP A 29 5.60 9.55 7.04
CA TRP A 29 6.11 10.90 6.85
C TRP A 29 4.96 11.89 6.69
N MET A 30 5.14 13.11 7.21
CA MET A 30 4.23 14.23 6.96
C MET A 30 4.75 15.08 5.80
N LEU A 31 4.05 15.02 4.66
CA LEU A 31 4.31 15.88 3.52
C LEU A 31 3.82 17.29 3.84
N ALA A 32 4.67 18.30 3.66
CA ALA A 32 4.29 19.68 3.86
C ALA A 32 3.25 20.13 2.83
N ALA A 33 2.47 21.15 3.17
CA ALA A 33 1.44 21.71 2.28
C ALA A 33 2.01 22.19 0.94
N ALA A 34 3.23 22.75 0.94
CA ALA A 34 3.91 23.24 -0.25
C ALA A 34 4.27 22.12 -1.25
N ASP A 35 4.48 20.91 -0.74
CA ASP A 35 4.87 19.75 -1.54
C ASP A 35 3.66 18.87 -1.92
N ALA A 36 2.48 19.19 -1.39
CA ALA A 36 1.24 18.46 -1.64
C ALA A 36 0.37 19.19 -2.68
N LEU A 37 -0.12 18.45 -3.69
CA LEU A 37 -1.04 19.01 -4.70
C LEU A 37 -2.34 19.57 -4.10
N SER A 38 -2.76 19.08 -2.93
CA SER A 38 -3.94 19.57 -2.21
C SER A 38 -3.70 20.90 -1.49
N GLY A 39 -2.46 21.39 -1.41
CA GLY A 39 -2.10 22.56 -0.62
C GLY A 39 -2.27 22.38 0.89
N ARG A 40 -2.41 21.14 1.37
CA ARG A 40 -2.61 20.80 2.79
C ARG A 40 -1.57 19.78 3.22
N PRO A 41 -1.13 19.78 4.49
CA PRO A 41 -0.25 18.75 4.99
C PRO A 41 -0.91 17.37 4.85
N VAL A 42 -0.19 16.40 4.29
CA VAL A 42 -0.68 15.04 4.10
C VAL A 42 0.21 14.07 4.86
N TYR A 43 -0.38 13.28 5.74
CA TYR A 43 0.32 12.19 6.38
C TYR A 43 0.29 10.95 5.47
N LEU A 44 1.46 10.51 5.02
CA LEU A 44 1.60 9.39 4.09
C LEU A 44 1.38 8.08 4.83
N LEU A 45 0.32 7.36 4.50
CA LEU A 45 0.01 6.07 5.09
C LEU A 45 0.70 4.94 4.30
N ARG A 46 0.70 3.73 4.86
CA ARG A 46 1.27 2.55 4.18
C ARG A 46 0.63 2.26 2.81
N ARG A 47 -0.62 2.68 2.59
CA ARG A 47 -1.31 2.53 1.30
C ARG A 47 -0.81 3.52 0.24
N ASP A 48 -0.22 4.62 0.66
CA ASP A 48 0.29 5.68 -0.22
C ASP A 48 1.79 5.45 -0.55
N CYS A 49 2.41 4.44 0.07
CA CYS A 49 3.82 4.11 -0.08
C CYS A 49 4.03 2.96 -1.08
N ALA A 50 4.76 3.24 -2.16
CA ALA A 50 5.05 2.26 -3.20
C ALA A 50 5.86 1.05 -2.69
N ALA A 51 6.79 1.26 -1.75
CA ALA A 51 7.52 0.16 -1.10
C ALA A 51 6.58 -0.80 -0.34
N CYS A 52 5.62 -0.25 0.40
CA CYS A 52 4.60 -1.05 1.08
C CYS A 52 3.66 -1.77 0.09
N ALA A 53 3.39 -1.17 -1.07
CA ALA A 53 2.61 -1.80 -2.13
C ALA A 53 3.38 -2.97 -2.76
N GLN A 54 4.67 -2.79 -3.04
CA GLN A 54 5.55 -3.82 -3.57
C GLN A 54 5.69 -5.00 -2.60
N GLU A 55 5.96 -4.77 -1.32
CA GLU A 55 6.01 -5.84 -0.30
C GLU A 55 4.69 -6.63 -0.18
N ARG A 56 3.56 -5.94 -0.37
CA ARG A 56 2.24 -6.59 -0.36
C ARG A 56 2.08 -7.45 -1.60
N HIS A 57 2.42 -6.91 -2.77
CA HIS A 57 2.38 -7.61 -4.04
C HIS A 57 3.24 -8.88 -3.99
N GLU A 58 4.49 -8.77 -3.54
CA GLU A 58 5.38 -9.91 -3.38
C GLU A 58 4.86 -10.94 -2.40
N ARG A 59 4.24 -10.54 -1.28
CA ARG A 59 3.59 -11.47 -0.36
C ARG A 59 2.40 -12.18 -0.98
N THR A 60 1.57 -11.47 -1.75
CA THR A 60 0.44 -12.07 -2.46
C THR A 60 0.91 -13.03 -3.55
N HIS A 61 1.96 -12.69 -4.29
CA HIS A 61 2.54 -13.56 -5.33
C HIS A 61 3.34 -14.73 -4.76
N ARG A 62 3.95 -14.59 -3.58
CA ARG A 62 4.63 -15.68 -2.87
C ARG A 62 3.67 -16.59 -2.12
N GLN A 63 2.44 -16.15 -1.83
CA GLN A 63 1.45 -17.11 -1.38
C GLN A 63 1.27 -18.14 -2.49
N PRO A 64 1.58 -19.42 -2.23
CA PRO A 64 1.20 -20.45 -3.18
C PRO A 64 -0.30 -20.30 -3.39
N ASP A 65 -0.73 -20.40 -4.65
CA ASP A 65 -2.13 -20.57 -4.99
C ASP A 65 -2.71 -21.59 -3.99
N PRO A 66 -3.69 -21.24 -3.15
CA PRO A 66 -4.31 -22.24 -2.30
C PRO A 66 -4.77 -23.31 -3.27
N ALA A 67 -4.18 -24.51 -3.20
CA ALA A 67 -4.32 -25.54 -4.22
C ALA A 67 -5.78 -25.64 -4.70
N GLY A 68 -6.04 -25.11 -5.90
CA GLY A 68 -7.38 -24.87 -6.41
C GLY A 68 -8.02 -23.58 -5.87
N GLY A 69 -8.09 -22.55 -6.72
CA GLY A 69 -8.92 -21.37 -6.50
C GLY A 69 -10.28 -21.77 -5.94
N ALA A 70 -10.45 -21.59 -4.63
CA ALA A 70 -11.63 -22.04 -3.93
C ALA A 70 -12.82 -21.26 -4.49
N VAL A 71 -13.72 -21.97 -5.18
CA VAL A 71 -15.00 -21.41 -5.58
C VAL A 71 -15.78 -21.13 -4.30
N VAL A 72 -15.68 -19.90 -3.82
CA VAL A 72 -16.39 -19.45 -2.62
C VAL A 72 -17.82 -19.15 -3.01
N ASP A 73 -18.75 -19.89 -2.42
CA ASP A 73 -20.17 -19.56 -2.50
C ASP A 73 -20.41 -18.17 -1.91
N LEU A 74 -20.86 -17.25 -2.76
CA LEU A 74 -21.03 -15.84 -2.40
C LEU A 74 -22.14 -15.65 -1.35
N ALA A 75 -23.16 -16.51 -1.33
CA ALA A 75 -24.24 -16.47 -0.35
C ALA A 75 -23.72 -16.91 1.03
N VAL A 76 -22.95 -17.99 1.10
CA VAL A 76 -22.28 -18.44 2.34
C VAL A 76 -21.29 -17.39 2.85
N ALA A 77 -20.52 -16.76 1.95
CA ALA A 77 -19.59 -15.69 2.33
C ALA A 77 -20.31 -14.46 2.89
N ARG A 78 -21.48 -14.10 2.36
CA ARG A 78 -22.31 -13.00 2.88
C ARG A 78 -22.91 -13.32 4.25
N ALA A 79 -23.44 -14.53 4.46
CA ALA A 79 -24.01 -14.96 5.74
C ALA A 79 -22.98 -14.96 6.89
N ARG A 80 -21.72 -15.30 6.60
CA ARG A 80 -20.62 -15.20 7.59
C ARG A 80 -20.31 -13.75 7.99
N ARG A 81 -20.46 -12.79 7.07
CA ARG A 81 -20.21 -11.37 7.38
C ARG A 81 -21.32 -10.76 8.24
N THR A 82 -22.59 -11.12 7.98
CA THR A 82 -23.72 -10.64 8.78
C THR A 82 -23.64 -11.17 10.20
N THR A 83 -23.41 -12.47 10.36
CA THR A 83 -23.24 -13.11 11.69
C THR A 83 -22.03 -12.56 12.46
N ARG A 84 -20.91 -12.23 11.79
CA ARG A 84 -19.77 -11.55 12.44
C ARG A 84 -20.12 -10.13 12.88
N ARG A 85 -20.92 -9.39 12.10
CA ARG A 85 -21.36 -8.02 12.42
C ARG A 85 -22.35 -8.00 13.58
N GLU A 86 -23.12 -9.08 13.73
CA GLU A 86 -24.14 -9.25 14.77
C GLU A 86 -23.59 -9.87 16.06
N ARG A 87 -22.39 -10.46 16.05
CA ARG A 87 -21.72 -10.86 17.29
C ARG A 87 -21.31 -9.59 18.05
N PRO A 88 -21.89 -9.32 19.25
CA PRO A 88 -21.41 -8.24 20.07
C PRO A 88 -19.97 -8.55 20.48
N VAL A 89 -19.10 -7.55 20.42
CA VAL A 89 -17.79 -7.60 21.08
C VAL A 89 -18.11 -7.62 22.57
N ALA A 90 -17.92 -8.79 23.19
CA ALA A 90 -17.95 -8.94 24.64
C ALA A 90 -16.75 -8.23 25.27
#